data_AF-A0A5M4AMY9-F1
#
_entry.id   AF-A0A5M4AMY9-F1
#
_cell.length_a   1.000
_cell.length_b   1.000
_cell.length_c   1.000
_cell.angle_alpha   90.00
_cell.angle_beta   90.00
_cell.angle_gamma   90.00
#
_symmetry.space_group_name_H-M   'P 1'
#
loop_
_entity.id
_entity.type
_entity.pdbx_description
1 polymer ?
#
loop_
_entity_poly.entity_id
_entity_poly.type
_entity_poly.pdbx_seq_one_letter_code
_entity_poly.pdbx_strand_id
1 'polypeptide(L)'
;MNRFRNGDLIKIKDFHGRVIRKSIFHTEIQLEDSNFVTIPNLYIANNPVKLTRKTNTVISTSVSLGYDISREKIEEALREAANETGLSDPYVYITSLGDFSVVYKIHGFLEESGKYFSTSSLLNAKVMDKLHAEKIEIVSPTFMNQRRVDEKEFIPKQVVRKTEPVDEKSPEDLIFDEAIKSEKLETKKDYLKEIDKKQVALKEKLKDLKDDKEIEKIKSTINRNNEMKERIEKSIKEQIEKDKDSAK
;
A
#
# COMPACT_ATOMS: atom_id res chain seq x y z
N MET A 1 18.11 12.42 7.96
CA MET A 1 17.91 11.06 7.40
C MET A 1 16.41 10.83 7.29
N ASN A 2 15.83 11.00 6.09
CA ASN A 2 14.37 10.92 5.91
C ASN A 2 14.02 9.47 5.54
N ARG A 3 13.59 8.66 6.53
CA ARG A 3 13.34 7.21 6.34
C ARG A 3 12.03 6.89 5.62
N PHE A 4 11.07 7.81 5.63
CA PHE A 4 9.76 7.70 4.99
C PHE A 4 9.16 9.09 4.75
N ARG A 5 8.16 9.16 3.87
CA ARG A 5 7.43 10.36 3.43
C ARG A 5 5.95 10.28 3.82
N ASN A 6 5.24 11.39 3.72
CA ASN A 6 3.80 11.42 3.87
C ASN A 6 3.17 10.58 2.74
N GLY A 7 2.11 9.83 3.06
CA GLY A 7 1.49 8.84 2.19
C GLY A 7 2.14 7.45 2.24
N ASP A 8 3.36 7.32 2.74
CA ASP A 8 4.02 6.00 2.81
C ASP A 8 3.30 5.09 3.81
N LEU A 9 3.05 3.85 3.39
CA LEU A 9 2.52 2.80 4.27
C LEU A 9 3.67 2.22 5.10
N ILE A 10 3.59 2.39 6.42
CA ILE A 10 4.61 1.96 7.37
C ILE A 10 4.02 1.07 8.45
N LYS A 11 4.84 0.13 8.94
CA LYS A 11 4.53 -0.67 10.12
C LYS A 11 5.61 -0.49 11.19
N ILE A 12 5.20 -0.08 12.37
CA ILE A 12 6.04 0.10 13.56
C ILE A 12 5.41 -0.71 14.69
N LYS A 13 6.01 -1.86 15.02
CA LYS A 13 5.43 -2.84 15.96
C LYS A 13 4.00 -3.18 15.56
N ASP A 14 3.03 -2.78 16.38
CA ASP A 14 1.61 -3.06 16.21
C ASP A 14 0.88 -1.99 15.38
N PHE A 15 1.49 -0.82 15.19
CA PHE A 15 0.92 0.24 14.36
C PHE A 15 1.22 -0.02 12.88
N HIS A 16 0.19 -0.19 12.07
CA HIS A 16 0.30 -0.32 10.62
C HIS A 16 -0.62 0.69 9.95
N GLY A 17 -0.06 1.61 9.17
CA GLY A 17 -0.82 2.73 8.64
C GLY A 17 -0.02 3.66 7.73
N ARG A 18 -0.68 4.67 7.18
CA ARG A 18 -0.07 5.67 6.29
C ARG A 18 0.35 6.92 7.04
N VAL A 19 1.54 7.42 6.73
CA VAL A 19 2.05 8.65 7.35
C VAL A 19 1.24 9.85 6.87
N ILE A 20 0.63 10.60 7.78
CA ILE A 20 -0.09 11.82 7.44
C ILE A 20 0.87 12.99 7.51
N ARG A 21 1.52 13.21 8.65
CA ARG A 21 2.42 14.35 8.82
C ARG A 21 3.60 14.01 9.70
N LYS A 22 4.70 14.70 9.43
CA LYS A 22 5.89 14.71 10.27
C LYS A 22 6.01 16.08 10.92
N SER A 23 5.96 16.09 12.24
CA SER A 23 6.28 17.25 13.08
C SER A 23 7.70 17.11 13.63
N ILE A 24 8.17 18.17 14.30
CA ILE A 24 9.51 18.21 14.90
C ILE A 24 9.65 17.16 16.01
N PHE A 25 8.58 16.93 16.78
CA PHE A 25 8.60 16.06 17.96
C PHE A 25 7.86 14.73 17.77
N HIS A 26 6.93 14.66 16.82
CA HIS A 26 6.07 13.50 16.60
C HIS A 26 5.75 13.32 15.11
N THR A 27 5.27 12.13 14.77
CA THR A 27 4.72 11.79 13.45
C THR A 27 3.29 11.28 13.66
N GLU A 28 2.35 11.75 12.84
CA GLU A 28 0.97 11.27 12.84
C GLU A 28 0.78 10.25 11.71
N ILE A 29 0.10 9.16 12.02
CA ILE A 29 -0.18 8.04 11.12
C ILE A 29 -1.68 7.76 11.15
N GLN A 30 -2.28 7.53 9.98
CA GLN A 30 -3.64 7.01 9.83
C GLN A 30 -3.59 5.49 9.79
N LEU A 31 -4.34 4.82 10.65
CA LEU A 31 -4.43 3.35 10.70
C LEU A 31 -5.48 2.80 9.72
N GLU A 32 -5.54 1.48 9.60
CA GLU A 32 -6.52 0.76 8.76
C GLU A 32 -7.98 0.92 9.23
N ASP A 33 -8.20 1.32 10.49
CA ASP A 33 -9.51 1.58 11.07
C ASP A 33 -9.91 3.08 10.96
N SER A 34 -9.21 3.84 10.13
CA SER A 34 -9.38 5.29 9.93
C SER A 34 -9.03 6.14 11.17
N ASN A 35 -8.50 5.55 12.24
CA ASN A 35 -8.09 6.31 13.42
C ASN A 35 -6.69 6.91 13.25
N PHE A 36 -6.45 8.00 13.99
CA PHE A 36 -5.17 8.72 14.00
C PHE A 36 -4.33 8.33 15.20
N VAL A 37 -3.04 8.05 14.96
CA VAL A 37 -2.07 7.77 16.02
C VAL A 37 -0.87 8.71 15.90
N THR A 38 -0.57 9.38 17.01
CA THR A 38 0.58 10.26 17.15
C THR A 38 1.73 9.52 17.83
N ILE A 39 2.83 9.34 17.11
CA ILE A 39 4.01 8.62 17.59
C ILE A 39 5.17 9.60 17.80
N PRO A 40 5.77 9.68 19.01
CA PRO A 40 6.95 10.49 19.24
C PRO A 40 8.12 10.07 18.34
N ASN A 41 8.89 11.04 17.83
CA ASN A 41 10.02 10.75 16.93
C ASN A 41 11.10 9.90 17.62
N LEU A 42 11.27 10.03 18.95
CA LEU A 42 12.16 9.19 19.74
C LEU A 42 11.73 7.70 19.72
N TYR A 43 10.43 7.44 19.73
CA TYR A 43 9.90 6.07 19.64
C TYR A 43 10.22 5.47 18.26
N ILE A 44 10.05 6.25 17.18
CA ILE A 44 10.39 5.85 15.81
C ILE A 44 11.91 5.67 15.65
N ALA A 45 12.72 6.41 16.41
CA ALA A 45 14.17 6.27 16.41
C ALA A 45 14.63 4.94 17.05
N ASN A 46 13.95 4.53 18.13
CA ASN A 46 14.30 3.34 18.92
C ASN A 46 13.69 2.04 18.41
N ASN A 47 12.72 2.09 17.48
CA ASN A 47 12.05 0.90 16.97
C ASN A 47 12.27 0.75 15.45
N PRO A 48 12.43 -0.49 14.95
CA PRO A 48 12.55 -0.71 13.51
C PRO A 48 11.24 -0.35 12.81
N VAL A 49 11.36 0.36 11.69
CA VAL A 49 10.24 0.75 10.84
C VAL A 49 10.26 -0.10 9.57
N LYS A 50 9.19 -0.85 9.33
CA LYS A 50 9.00 -1.56 8.06
C LYS A 50 8.29 -0.61 7.09
N LEU A 51 8.96 -0.28 5.99
CA LEU A 51 8.41 0.52 4.90
C LEU A 51 7.87 -0.41 3.80
N THR A 52 6.60 -0.25 3.44
CA THR A 52 6.01 -0.92 2.30
C THR A 52 6.29 -0.10 1.04
N ARG A 53 6.70 -0.76 -0.06
CA ARG A 53 7.06 -0.07 -1.30
C ARG A 53 5.80 0.50 -1.97
N LYS A 54 5.91 1.66 -2.61
CA LYS A 54 4.77 2.23 -3.35
C LYS A 54 4.37 1.38 -4.55
N THR A 55 5.38 0.82 -5.21
CA THR A 55 5.22 -0.05 -6.36
C THR A 55 5.81 -1.43 -6.10
N ASN A 56 5.25 -2.42 -6.78
CA ASN A 56 5.71 -3.81 -6.73
C ASN A 56 5.82 -4.35 -5.29
N THR A 57 4.75 -4.15 -4.52
CA THR A 57 4.68 -4.60 -3.12
C THR A 57 4.26 -6.05 -3.05
N VAL A 58 4.96 -6.83 -2.24
CA VAL A 58 4.60 -8.23 -2.01
C VAL A 58 3.47 -8.31 -1.00
N ILE A 59 2.35 -8.88 -1.42
CA ILE A 59 1.26 -9.32 -0.55
C ILE A 59 1.43 -10.82 -0.32
N SER A 60 1.08 -11.28 0.88
CA SER A 60 1.18 -12.69 1.20
C SER A 60 0.10 -13.16 2.16
N THR A 61 -0.35 -14.39 1.97
CA THR A 61 -1.32 -15.07 2.82
C THR A 61 -0.79 -16.44 3.20
N SER A 62 -1.05 -16.88 4.43
CA SER A 62 -0.69 -18.21 4.92
C SER A 62 -1.93 -19.05 5.17
N VAL A 63 -1.88 -20.31 4.77
CA VAL A 63 -2.92 -21.31 5.01
C VAL A 63 -2.29 -22.59 5.54
N SER A 64 -2.96 -23.25 6.48
CA SER A 64 -2.56 -24.53 7.05
C SER A 64 -3.38 -25.64 6.42
N LEU A 65 -2.74 -26.64 5.83
CA LEU A 65 -3.40 -27.72 5.09
C LEU A 65 -2.88 -29.09 5.55
N GLY A 66 -3.71 -30.12 5.42
CA GLY A 66 -3.37 -31.49 5.81
C GLY A 66 -2.29 -32.12 4.93
N TYR A 67 -1.65 -33.19 5.43
CA TYR A 67 -0.66 -33.99 4.70
C TYR A 67 -1.28 -34.96 3.67
N ASP A 68 -2.59 -35.12 3.70
CA ASP A 68 -3.35 -36.03 2.86
C ASP A 68 -3.58 -35.52 1.43
N ILE A 69 -3.09 -34.32 1.11
CA ILE A 69 -3.28 -33.66 -0.19
C ILE A 69 -1.94 -33.49 -0.89
N SER A 70 -1.92 -33.73 -2.20
CA SER A 70 -0.71 -33.52 -3.01
C SER A 70 -0.26 -32.07 -2.96
N ARG A 71 1.03 -31.86 -2.66
CA ARG A 71 1.69 -30.56 -2.64
C ARG A 71 1.49 -29.79 -3.96
N GLU A 72 1.62 -30.46 -5.10
CA GLU A 72 1.51 -29.82 -6.41
C GLU A 72 0.11 -29.24 -6.64
N LYS A 73 -0.93 -29.99 -6.27
CA LYS A 73 -2.32 -29.55 -6.35
C LYS A 73 -2.58 -28.31 -5.48
N ILE A 74 -2.00 -28.28 -4.27
CA ILE A 74 -2.11 -27.12 -3.38
C ILE A 74 -1.41 -25.90 -3.99
N GLU A 75 -0.17 -26.07 -4.45
CA GLU A 75 0.60 -24.96 -5.03
C GLU A 75 -0.11 -24.37 -6.26
N GLU A 76 -0.68 -25.20 -7.12
CA GLU A 76 -1.44 -24.78 -8.30
C GLU A 76 -2.69 -23.99 -7.90
N ALA A 77 -3.51 -24.53 -6.98
CA ALA A 77 -4.71 -23.85 -6.48
C ALA A 77 -4.39 -22.48 -5.86
N LEU A 78 -3.30 -22.38 -5.08
CA LEU A 78 -2.87 -21.13 -4.46
C LEU A 78 -2.36 -20.10 -5.49
N ARG A 79 -1.64 -20.54 -6.52
CA ARG A 79 -1.18 -19.65 -7.60
C ARG A 79 -2.36 -19.13 -8.43
N GLU A 80 -3.33 -19.99 -8.73
CA GLU A 80 -4.55 -19.57 -9.42
C GLU A 80 -5.35 -18.55 -8.62
N ALA A 81 -5.50 -18.75 -7.31
CA ALA A 81 -6.15 -17.76 -6.43
C ALA A 81 -5.44 -16.41 -6.44
N ALA A 82 -4.11 -16.38 -6.44
CA ALA A 82 -3.33 -15.15 -6.53
C ALA A 82 -3.47 -14.48 -7.90
N ASN A 83 -3.49 -15.25 -9.00
CA ASN A 83 -3.74 -14.74 -10.35
C ASN A 83 -5.14 -14.12 -10.47
N GLU A 84 -6.18 -14.78 -9.94
CA GLU A 84 -7.55 -14.24 -9.93
C GLU A 84 -7.69 -12.97 -9.09
N THR A 85 -6.82 -12.79 -8.09
CA THR A 85 -6.75 -11.56 -7.28
C THR A 85 -6.12 -10.40 -8.05
N GLY A 86 -5.45 -10.67 -9.18
CA GLY A 86 -4.74 -9.67 -9.97
C GLY A 86 -3.30 -9.41 -9.51
N LEU A 87 -2.68 -10.37 -8.82
CA LEU A 87 -1.27 -10.29 -8.42
C LEU A 87 -0.36 -10.82 -9.54
N SER A 88 0.78 -10.19 -9.75
CA SER A 88 1.79 -10.65 -10.70
C SER A 88 2.80 -11.60 -10.04
N ASP A 89 3.38 -12.49 -10.84
CA ASP A 89 4.42 -13.46 -10.46
C ASP A 89 4.18 -14.18 -9.12
N PRO A 90 3.04 -14.88 -8.95
CA PRO A 90 2.74 -15.54 -7.69
C PRO A 90 3.66 -16.74 -7.43
N TYR A 91 4.12 -16.86 -6.19
CA TYR A 91 4.97 -17.97 -5.75
C TYR A 91 4.58 -18.45 -4.35
N VAL A 92 4.74 -19.75 -4.11
CA VAL A 92 4.33 -20.40 -2.86
C VAL A 92 5.56 -20.88 -2.09
N TYR A 93 5.58 -20.65 -0.78
CA TYR A 93 6.55 -21.21 0.14
C TYR A 93 5.90 -22.13 1.16
N ILE A 94 6.58 -23.23 1.49
CA ILE A 94 6.26 -24.02 2.66
C ILE A 94 6.99 -23.39 3.84
N THR A 95 6.24 -22.81 4.77
CA THR A 95 6.79 -22.02 5.89
C THR A 95 7.12 -22.90 7.09
N SER A 96 6.27 -23.88 7.40
CA SER A 96 6.50 -24.83 8.48
C SER A 96 5.84 -26.17 8.20
N LEU A 97 6.49 -27.24 8.65
CA LEU A 97 5.95 -28.59 8.70
C LEU A 97 5.54 -28.86 10.15
N GLY A 98 4.24 -28.83 10.44
CA GLY A 98 3.71 -29.18 11.75
C GLY A 98 3.40 -30.68 11.85
N ASP A 99 2.97 -31.13 13.01
CA ASP A 99 2.73 -32.57 13.25
C ASP A 99 1.53 -33.11 12.44
N PHE A 100 0.53 -32.27 12.19
CA PHE A 100 -0.72 -32.65 11.49
C PHE A 100 -1.04 -31.78 10.26
N SER A 101 -0.25 -30.74 10.00
CA SER A 101 -0.49 -29.85 8.86
C SER A 101 0.79 -29.19 8.37
N VAL A 102 0.76 -28.77 7.11
CA VAL A 102 1.80 -28.00 6.44
C VAL A 102 1.28 -26.58 6.25
N VAL A 103 2.08 -25.59 6.66
CA VAL A 103 1.76 -24.17 6.48
C VAL A 103 2.34 -23.71 5.16
N TYR A 104 1.45 -23.46 4.19
CA TYR A 104 1.78 -22.86 2.92
C TYR A 104 1.59 -21.35 2.99
N LYS A 105 2.46 -20.61 2.31
CA LYS A 105 2.40 -19.16 2.20
C LYS A 105 2.49 -18.75 0.75
N ILE A 106 1.39 -18.23 0.23
CA ILE A 106 1.32 -17.65 -1.11
C ILE A 106 1.80 -16.21 -1.04
N HIS A 107 2.63 -15.84 -2.02
CA HIS A 107 3.08 -14.50 -2.26
C HIS A 107 2.68 -14.07 -3.67
N GLY A 108 2.42 -12.78 -3.84
CA GLY A 108 2.24 -12.19 -5.15
C GLY A 108 2.59 -10.70 -5.11
N PHE A 109 2.91 -10.15 -6.26
CA PHE A 109 3.29 -8.76 -6.40
C PHE A 109 2.09 -7.90 -6.77
N LEU A 110 1.94 -6.78 -6.08
CA LEU A 110 0.93 -5.77 -6.32
C LEU A 110 1.60 -4.53 -6.93
N GLU A 111 1.10 -4.08 -8.07
CA GLU A 111 1.64 -2.93 -8.79
C GLU A 111 1.60 -1.64 -7.97
N GLU A 112 0.52 -1.40 -7.23
CA GLU A 112 0.31 -0.18 -6.44
C GLU A 112 -0.12 -0.49 -4.99
N SER A 113 0.62 0.02 -4.00
CA SER A 113 0.31 -0.20 -2.57
C SER A 113 -0.95 0.54 -2.06
N GLY A 114 -1.64 1.27 -2.94
CA GLY A 114 -2.88 1.99 -2.65
C GLY A 114 -3.98 1.06 -2.14
N LYS A 115 -4.08 -0.14 -2.70
CA LYS A 115 -5.12 -1.14 -2.41
C LYS A 115 -4.60 -2.30 -1.56
N TYR A 116 -3.58 -2.06 -0.73
CA TYR A 116 -2.88 -3.12 0.00
C TYR A 116 -3.82 -3.96 0.87
N PHE A 117 -4.71 -3.32 1.63
CA PHE A 117 -5.56 -3.99 2.62
C PHE A 117 -6.71 -4.75 1.94
N SER A 118 -7.39 -4.12 0.97
CA SER A 118 -8.46 -4.71 0.17
C SER A 118 -7.95 -5.86 -0.67
N THR A 119 -6.79 -5.72 -1.31
CA THR A 119 -6.18 -6.81 -2.07
C THR A 119 -5.75 -7.96 -1.15
N SER A 120 -5.23 -7.67 0.04
CA SER A 120 -4.90 -8.73 1.02
C SER A 120 -6.14 -9.48 1.51
N SER A 121 -7.26 -8.79 1.71
CA SER A 121 -8.54 -9.40 2.08
C SER A 121 -9.10 -10.23 0.92
N LEU A 122 -9.07 -9.68 -0.30
CA LEU A 122 -9.49 -10.36 -1.52
C LEU A 122 -8.66 -11.63 -1.77
N LEU A 123 -7.34 -11.57 -1.55
CA LEU A 123 -6.46 -12.75 -1.65
C LEU A 123 -6.89 -13.84 -0.67
N ASN A 124 -7.20 -13.49 0.58
CA ASN A 124 -7.70 -14.46 1.56
C ASN A 124 -9.00 -15.12 1.10
N ALA A 125 -9.94 -14.31 0.59
CA ALA A 125 -11.22 -14.81 0.07
C ALA A 125 -11.02 -15.75 -1.12
N LYS A 126 -10.21 -15.34 -2.11
CA LYS A 126 -9.91 -16.13 -3.30
C LYS A 126 -9.18 -17.42 -2.99
N VAL A 127 -8.23 -17.40 -2.05
CA VAL A 127 -7.55 -18.61 -1.57
C VAL A 127 -8.57 -19.57 -0.97
N MET A 128 -9.47 -19.09 -0.11
CA MET A 128 -10.51 -19.91 0.50
C MET A 128 -11.46 -20.51 -0.55
N ASP A 129 -11.97 -19.68 -1.46
CA ASP A 129 -12.89 -20.12 -2.52
C ASP A 129 -12.25 -21.16 -3.45
N LYS A 130 -10.98 -20.95 -3.83
CA LYS A 130 -10.28 -21.84 -4.75
C LYS A 130 -9.93 -23.18 -4.12
N LEU A 131 -9.47 -23.19 -2.87
CA LEU A 131 -9.21 -24.43 -2.13
C LEU A 131 -10.51 -25.23 -1.97
N HIS A 132 -11.62 -24.58 -1.64
CA HIS A 132 -12.92 -25.24 -1.53
C HIS A 132 -13.44 -25.76 -2.88
N ALA A 133 -13.25 -25.02 -3.98
CA ALA A 133 -13.60 -25.49 -5.32
C ALA A 133 -12.84 -26.78 -5.70
N GLU A 134 -11.59 -26.90 -5.27
CA GLU A 134 -10.75 -28.09 -5.46
C GLU A 134 -11.02 -29.22 -4.44
N LYS A 135 -12.04 -29.05 -3.58
CA LYS A 135 -12.38 -29.95 -2.47
C LYS A 135 -11.23 -30.16 -1.48
N ILE A 136 -10.42 -29.13 -1.27
CA ILE A 136 -9.35 -29.12 -0.28
C ILE A 136 -9.95 -28.56 1.02
N GLU A 137 -9.96 -29.39 2.07
CA GLU A 137 -10.47 -28.98 3.37
C GLU A 137 -9.48 -28.06 4.09
N ILE A 138 -9.97 -26.90 4.54
CA ILE A 138 -9.21 -25.98 5.40
C ILE A 138 -9.60 -26.29 6.84
N VAL A 139 -8.75 -27.05 7.54
CA VAL A 139 -8.99 -27.42 8.95
C VAL A 139 -8.22 -26.52 9.90
N SER A 140 -8.86 -26.13 11.00
CA SER A 140 -8.18 -25.42 12.09
C SER A 140 -7.26 -26.37 12.85
N PRO A 141 -6.03 -25.96 13.23
CA PRO A 141 -5.08 -26.79 13.97
C PRO A 141 -5.63 -27.38 15.28
N THR A 142 -6.57 -26.68 15.94
CA THR A 142 -7.19 -27.11 17.20
C THR A 142 -8.38 -28.06 16.98
N PHE A 143 -8.80 -28.27 15.74
CA PHE A 143 -9.90 -29.15 15.41
C PHE A 143 -9.40 -30.59 15.31
N MET A 144 -9.45 -31.32 16.43
CA MET A 144 -9.22 -32.77 16.43
C MET A 144 -10.39 -33.45 15.71
N ASN A 145 -10.24 -33.65 14.40
CA ASN A 145 -11.18 -34.45 13.64
C ASN A 145 -10.97 -35.93 14.00
N GLN A 146 -11.70 -36.43 14.99
CA GLN A 146 -11.88 -37.87 15.14
C GLN A 146 -12.70 -38.32 13.92
N ARG A 147 -12.01 -38.73 12.84
CA ARG A 147 -12.64 -39.33 11.66
C ARG A 147 -13.46 -40.54 12.13
N ARG A 148 -14.74 -40.35 12.44
CA ARG A 148 -15.74 -41.42 12.36
C ARG A 148 -16.01 -41.62 10.88
N VAL A 149 -16.20 -42.87 10.47
CA VAL A 149 -16.39 -43.30 9.07
C VAL A 149 -17.72 -42.77 8.47
N ASP A 150 -18.37 -41.81 9.11
CA ASP A 150 -19.58 -41.16 8.63
C ASP A 150 -19.16 -39.86 7.92
N GLU A 151 -19.07 -39.96 6.58
CA GLU A 151 -18.70 -38.96 5.58
C GLU A 151 -19.37 -37.59 5.79
N LYS A 152 -18.73 -36.66 6.50
CA LYS A 152 -19.20 -35.27 6.57
C LYS A 152 -18.10 -34.33 6.14
N GLU A 153 -18.13 -33.96 4.85
CA GLU A 153 -17.29 -32.91 4.27
C GLU A 153 -17.66 -31.55 4.89
N PHE A 154 -16.66 -30.78 5.33
CA PHE A 154 -16.84 -29.46 5.96
C PHE A 154 -16.68 -28.32 4.93
N ILE A 155 -17.22 -28.49 3.73
CA ILE A 155 -17.16 -27.48 2.67
C ILE A 155 -18.43 -26.61 2.76
N PRO A 156 -18.33 -25.29 3.02
CA PRO A 156 -19.49 -24.41 2.98
C PRO A 156 -20.08 -24.38 1.57
N LYS A 157 -21.42 -24.44 1.46
CA LYS A 157 -22.10 -24.31 0.16
C LYS A 157 -21.82 -22.93 -0.41
N GLN A 158 -21.19 -22.88 -1.60
CA GLN A 158 -20.98 -21.62 -2.31
C GLN A 158 -22.33 -20.99 -2.66
N VAL A 159 -22.60 -19.81 -2.12
CA VAL A 159 -23.71 -18.97 -2.53
C VAL A 159 -23.17 -18.05 -3.63
N VAL A 160 -23.50 -18.33 -4.89
CA VAL A 160 -23.17 -17.44 -6.00
C VAL A 160 -24.01 -16.16 -5.87
N ARG A 161 -23.51 -15.19 -5.11
CA ARG A 161 -24.00 -13.81 -5.19
C ARG A 161 -23.43 -13.21 -6.47
N LYS A 162 -24.30 -12.87 -7.41
CA LYS A 162 -23.97 -11.91 -8.47
C LYS A 162 -23.67 -10.57 -7.79
N THR A 163 -22.41 -10.28 -7.53
CA THR A 163 -21.98 -8.92 -7.23
C THR A 163 -21.96 -8.19 -8.56
N GLU A 164 -22.92 -7.30 -8.76
CA GLU A 164 -22.79 -6.25 -9.78
C GLU A 164 -21.51 -5.45 -9.49
N PRO A 165 -20.74 -5.05 -10.51
CA PRO A 165 -19.58 -4.19 -10.30
C PRO A 165 -20.11 -2.80 -9.94
N VAL A 166 -20.39 -2.59 -8.66
CA VAL A 166 -20.56 -1.24 -8.14
C VAL A 166 -19.18 -0.61 -8.19
N ASP A 167 -19.09 0.53 -8.87
CA ASP A 167 -17.91 1.40 -8.94
C ASP A 167 -17.69 2.05 -7.54
N GLU A 168 -17.58 1.22 -6.51
CA GLU A 168 -17.36 1.61 -5.14
C GLU A 168 -15.89 1.97 -4.99
N LYS A 169 -15.64 3.18 -4.50
CA LYS A 169 -14.31 3.63 -4.09
C LYS A 169 -13.71 2.55 -3.18
N SER A 170 -12.43 2.24 -3.42
CA SER A 170 -11.71 1.28 -2.57
C SER A 170 -11.87 1.73 -1.11
N PRO A 171 -12.15 0.82 -0.16
CA PRO A 171 -12.23 1.19 1.26
C PRO A 171 -11.05 2.04 1.72
N GLU A 172 -9.86 1.82 1.15
CA GLU A 172 -8.66 2.62 1.39
C GLU A 172 -8.76 4.09 0.98
N ASP A 173 -9.50 4.42 -0.08
CA ASP A 173 -9.69 5.80 -0.49
C ASP A 173 -10.56 6.59 0.50
N LEU A 174 -11.42 5.88 1.23
CA LEU A 174 -12.22 6.44 2.32
C LEU A 174 -11.43 6.50 3.62
N ILE A 175 -10.70 5.43 3.95
CA ILE A 175 -9.96 5.28 5.21
C ILE A 175 -8.70 6.15 5.25
N PHE A 176 -8.02 6.35 4.12
CA PHE A 176 -6.72 7.05 4.06
C PHE A 176 -6.80 8.40 3.35
N ASP A 177 -7.97 9.03 3.34
CA ASP A 177 -8.23 10.25 2.59
C ASP A 177 -7.28 11.40 2.97
N GLU A 178 -7.00 11.57 4.27
CA GLU A 178 -6.08 12.58 4.79
C GLU A 178 -4.62 12.27 4.45
N ALA A 179 -4.20 11.01 4.56
CA ALA A 179 -2.86 10.60 4.17
C ALA A 179 -2.60 10.84 2.67
N ILE A 180 -3.59 10.53 1.81
CA ILE A 180 -3.52 10.76 0.36
C ILE A 180 -3.45 12.26 0.04
N LYS A 181 -4.26 13.08 0.73
CA LYS A 181 -4.19 14.55 0.59
C LYS A 181 -2.81 15.08 0.98
N SER A 182 -2.26 14.62 2.10
CA SER A 182 -0.95 15.04 2.58
C SER A 182 0.20 14.63 1.64
N GLU A 183 0.13 13.43 1.05
CA GLU A 183 1.08 12.99 0.02
C GLU A 183 1.05 13.91 -1.22
N LYS A 184 -0.14 14.25 -1.70
CA LYS A 184 -0.32 15.20 -2.81
C LYS A 184 0.24 16.59 -2.47
N LEU A 185 0.14 17.02 -1.21
CA LEU A 185 0.74 18.26 -0.75
C LEU A 185 2.26 18.18 -0.67
N GLU A 186 2.83 17.08 -0.18
CA GLU A 186 4.29 16.90 -0.11
C GLU A 186 4.91 16.83 -1.50
N THR A 187 4.30 16.11 -2.45
CA THR A 187 4.75 16.05 -3.85
C THR A 187 4.71 17.41 -4.56
N LYS A 188 3.65 18.22 -4.35
CA LYS A 188 3.60 19.60 -4.85
C LYS A 188 4.72 20.47 -4.26
N LYS A 189 5.02 20.33 -2.96
CA LYS A 189 6.12 21.06 -2.29
C LYS A 189 7.49 20.62 -2.80
N ASP A 190 7.69 19.35 -3.09
CA ASP A 190 8.94 18.86 -3.66
C ASP A 190 9.13 19.36 -5.10
N TYR A 191 8.07 19.41 -5.90
CA TYR A 191 8.12 19.99 -7.25
C TYR A 191 8.50 21.49 -7.23
N LEU A 192 7.99 22.25 -6.25
CA LEU A 192 8.40 23.64 -6.03
C LEU A 192 9.90 23.77 -5.73
N LYS A 193 10.44 22.90 -4.86
CA LYS A 193 11.88 22.88 -4.56
C LYS A 193 12.72 22.55 -5.78
N GLU A 194 12.25 21.66 -6.65
CA GLU A 194 12.94 21.37 -7.92
C GLU A 194 12.94 22.57 -8.88
N ILE A 195 11.81 23.27 -8.99
CA ILE A 195 11.73 24.52 -9.76
C ILE A 195 12.72 25.53 -9.19
N ASP A 196 12.79 25.70 -7.88
CA ASP A 196 13.72 26.65 -7.24
C ASP A 196 15.18 26.31 -7.52
N LYS A 197 15.56 25.03 -7.44
CA LYS A 197 16.90 24.57 -7.83
C LYS A 197 17.18 24.86 -9.30
N LYS A 198 16.23 24.57 -10.20
CA LYS A 198 16.36 24.87 -11.64
C LYS A 198 16.48 26.38 -11.87
N GLN A 199 15.77 27.20 -11.13
CA GLN A 199 15.87 28.66 -11.22
C GLN A 199 17.21 29.19 -10.74
N VAL A 200 17.74 28.70 -9.62
CA VAL A 200 19.07 29.09 -9.14
C VAL A 200 20.13 28.73 -10.18
N ALA A 201 20.09 27.52 -10.73
CA ALA A 201 21.01 27.09 -11.79
C ALA A 201 20.88 27.92 -13.09
N LEU A 202 19.65 28.29 -13.48
CA LEU A 202 19.42 29.17 -14.63
C LEU A 202 19.92 30.60 -14.37
N LYS A 203 19.76 31.12 -13.15
CA LYS A 203 20.27 32.44 -12.74
C LYS A 203 21.80 32.47 -12.67
N GLU A 204 22.45 31.37 -12.30
CA GLU A 204 23.91 31.22 -12.37
C GLU A 204 24.39 31.20 -13.82
N LYS A 205 23.78 30.37 -14.69
CA LYS A 205 24.11 30.35 -16.12
C LYS A 205 23.96 31.72 -16.80
N LEU A 206 22.98 32.51 -16.35
CA LEU A 206 22.75 33.87 -16.85
C LEU A 206 23.91 34.84 -16.52
N LYS A 207 24.72 34.57 -15.49
CA LYS A 207 25.91 35.38 -15.13
C LYS A 207 27.13 35.07 -16.00
N ASP A 208 27.23 33.87 -16.55
CA ASP A 208 28.38 33.41 -17.35
C ASP A 208 28.19 33.62 -18.86
N LEU A 209 26.99 33.98 -19.30
CA LEU A 209 26.60 34.12 -20.71
C LEU A 209 26.82 35.54 -21.26
N LYS A 210 27.41 35.63 -22.45
CA LYS A 210 27.71 36.88 -23.18
C LYS A 210 26.84 37.13 -24.42
N ASP A 211 25.97 36.18 -24.78
CA ASP A 211 25.14 36.24 -25.99
C ASP A 211 23.68 36.66 -25.67
N ASP A 212 23.24 37.79 -26.22
CA ASP A 212 21.97 38.44 -25.88
C ASP A 212 20.74 37.57 -26.19
N LYS A 213 20.80 36.75 -27.26
CA LYS A 213 19.69 35.86 -27.64
C LYS A 213 19.49 34.69 -26.67
N GLU A 214 20.56 34.19 -26.06
CA GLU A 214 20.48 33.13 -25.05
C GLU A 214 20.02 33.69 -23.70
N ILE A 215 20.44 34.92 -23.37
CA ILE A 215 19.97 35.64 -22.18
C ILE A 215 18.44 35.85 -22.24
N GLU A 216 17.89 36.23 -23.39
CA GLU A 216 16.45 36.43 -23.57
C GLU A 216 15.65 35.13 -23.43
N LYS A 217 16.15 34.02 -24.01
CA LYS A 217 15.55 32.69 -23.85
C LYS A 217 15.55 32.22 -22.39
N ILE A 218 16.66 32.41 -21.67
CA ILE A 218 16.75 32.03 -20.25
C ILE A 218 15.83 32.90 -19.40
N LYS A 219 15.74 34.23 -19.65
CA LYS A 219 14.78 35.12 -18.97
C LYS A 219 13.34 34.69 -19.18
N SER A 220 12.94 34.33 -20.41
CA SER A 220 11.59 33.84 -20.70
C SER A 220 11.28 32.52 -19.97
N THR A 221 12.27 31.63 -19.85
CA THR A 221 12.15 30.35 -19.13
C THR A 221 12.03 30.58 -17.62
N ILE A 222 12.80 31.52 -17.06
CA ILE A 222 12.69 31.93 -15.65
C ILE A 222 11.30 32.50 -15.38
N ASN A 223 10.77 33.34 -16.27
CA ASN A 223 9.46 33.94 -16.09
C ASN A 223 8.34 32.89 -16.13
N ARG A 224 8.38 31.95 -17.08
CA ARG A 224 7.44 30.82 -17.15
C ARG A 224 7.50 29.93 -15.90
N ASN A 225 8.70 29.71 -15.36
CA ASN A 225 8.88 28.96 -14.12
C ASN A 225 8.33 29.72 -12.90
N ASN A 226 8.44 31.05 -12.85
CA ASN A 226 7.83 31.89 -11.80
C ASN A 226 6.30 31.81 -11.86
N GLU A 227 5.70 31.94 -13.05
CA GLU A 227 4.25 31.82 -13.22
C GLU A 227 3.73 30.43 -12.80
N MET A 228 4.45 29.36 -13.16
CA MET A 228 4.12 28.01 -12.69
C MET A 228 4.25 27.89 -11.17
N LYS A 229 5.29 28.47 -10.57
CA LYS A 229 5.51 28.48 -9.12
C LYS A 229 4.36 29.17 -8.39
N GLU A 230 3.95 30.36 -8.83
CA GLU A 230 2.84 31.11 -8.23
C GLU A 230 1.51 30.35 -8.31
N ARG A 231 1.23 29.68 -9.44
CA ARG A 231 0.02 28.83 -9.58
C ARG A 231 0.04 27.66 -8.59
N ILE A 232 1.19 27.01 -8.42
CA ILE A 232 1.32 25.88 -7.50
C ILE A 232 1.21 26.34 -6.05
N GLU A 233 1.86 27.44 -5.67
CA GLU A 233 1.75 28.04 -4.35
C GLU A 233 0.31 28.45 -4.02
N LYS A 234 -0.41 29.04 -4.98
CA LYS A 234 -1.83 29.35 -4.82
C LYS A 234 -2.66 28.09 -4.58
N SER A 235 -2.43 27.03 -5.38
CA SER A 235 -3.12 25.75 -5.20
C SER A 235 -2.83 25.08 -3.85
N ILE A 236 -1.60 25.25 -3.32
CA ILE A 236 -1.23 24.72 -1.99
C ILE A 236 -1.92 25.52 -0.90
N LYS A 237 -1.96 26.86 -1.00
CA LYS A 237 -2.65 27.72 -0.03
C LYS A 237 -4.15 27.42 0.04
N GLU A 238 -4.81 27.33 -1.11
CA GLU A 238 -6.23 26.98 -1.20
C GLU A 238 -6.53 25.59 -0.58
N GLN A 239 -5.60 24.65 -0.72
CA GLN A 239 -5.76 23.30 -0.18
C GLN A 239 -5.49 23.25 1.34
N ILE A 240 -4.53 24.02 1.85
CA ILE A 240 -4.28 24.20 3.29
C ILE A 240 -5.42 24.94 3.98
N GLU A 241 -6.05 25.93 3.32
CA GLU A 241 -7.22 26.63 3.86
C GLU A 241 -8.43 25.70 3.99
N LYS A 242 -8.70 24.89 2.96
CA LYS A 242 -9.75 23.86 3.04
C LYS A 242 -9.53 22.84 4.16
N ASP A 243 -8.29 22.41 4.39
CA ASP A 243 -7.96 21.48 5.47
C ASP A 243 -8.17 22.10 6.88
N LYS A 244 -8.02 23.42 7.02
CA LYS A 244 -8.32 24.13 8.28
C LYS A 244 -9.82 24.24 8.55
N ASP A 245 -10.63 24.37 7.51
CA ASP A 245 -12.09 24.47 7.64
C ASP A 245 -12.75 23.10 7.87
N SER A 246 -12.14 21.99 7.44
CA SER A 246 -12.62 20.63 7.72
C SER A 246 -12.26 20.10 9.11
N ALA A 247 -11.32 20.75 9.81
CA ALA A 247 -10.86 20.37 11.15
C ALA A 247 -11.58 21.14 12.29
N LYS A 248 -12.62 21.92 11.96
CA LYS A 248 -13.47 22.68 12.88
C LYS A 248 -14.85 22.04 13.01
#